data_AF-H8Z936-F1
#
_entry.id   AF-H8Z936-F1
#
_cell.length_a   1.000
_cell.length_b   1.000
_cell.length_c   1.000
_cell.angle_alpha   90.00
_cell.angle_beta   90.00
_cell.angle_gamma   90.00
#
_symmetry.space_group_name_H-M   'P 1'
#
loop_
_entity.id
_entity.type
_entity.pdbx_description
1 polymer ?
#
loop_
_entity_poly.entity_id
_entity_poly.type
_entity_poly.pdbx_seq_one_letter_code
_entity_poly.pdbx_strand_id
1 'polypeptide(L)'
;MLDTKQKLNTELLRYAVSTGIFGIGMSLNLQSPAAIMNMHSARIFLNVQEMKEQWMYSGLDTQRAITTAGSIVSSAAILISGHSRVSRVAESTYLALEAVGKVQQWLRIRRIVRSSASASTTQISEMYSKATFSTVIALVELFSYMFSIWPIYLLVAVLKGGHFLYRSLSSTLQETLHGYSTGKKKIHFLINSCFT
;
A
#
# COMPACT_ATOMS: atom_id res chain seq x y z
N MET A 1 2.17 -28.01 5.49
CA MET A 1 1.16 -26.95 5.59
C MET A 1 1.90 -25.68 6.00
N LEU A 2 1.94 -24.64 5.16
CA LEU A 2 2.64 -23.40 5.52
C LEU A 2 1.92 -22.70 6.68
N ASP A 3 2.67 -22.21 7.65
CA ASP A 3 2.14 -21.34 8.71
C ASP A 3 1.56 -20.05 8.09
N THR A 4 0.53 -19.47 8.70
CA THR A 4 -0.20 -18.29 8.18
C THR A 4 0.76 -17.13 7.90
N LYS A 5 1.77 -16.94 8.76
CA LYS A 5 2.82 -15.93 8.61
C LYS A 5 3.68 -16.18 7.37
N GLN A 6 4.05 -17.44 7.12
CA GLN A 6 4.85 -17.80 5.94
C GLN A 6 4.04 -17.60 4.65
N LYS A 7 2.75 -17.95 4.66
CA LYS A 7 1.85 -17.71 3.51
C LYS A 7 1.73 -16.22 3.18
N LEU A 8 1.58 -15.36 4.19
CA LEU A 8 1.51 -13.91 4.01
C LEU A 8 2.79 -13.36 3.38
N ASN A 9 3.96 -13.77 3.88
CA ASN A 9 5.26 -13.34 3.37
C ASN A 9 5.47 -13.76 1.91
N THR A 10 5.05 -14.97 1.55
CA THR A 10 5.12 -15.47 0.17
C THR A 10 4.24 -14.64 -0.78
N GLU A 11 3.01 -14.34 -0.39
CA GLU A 11 2.11 -13.52 -1.23
C GLU A 11 2.59 -12.07 -1.33
N LEU A 12 3.18 -11.51 -0.27
CA LEU A 12 3.84 -10.20 -0.31
C LEU A 12 5.00 -10.19 -1.32
N LEU A 13 5.87 -11.19 -1.28
CA LEU A 13 6.98 -11.31 -2.22
C LEU A 13 6.46 -11.47 -3.66
N ARG A 14 5.46 -12.33 -3.86
CA ARG A 14 4.82 -12.55 -5.15
C ARG A 14 4.21 -11.27 -5.71
N TYR A 15 3.53 -10.49 -4.87
CA TYR A 15 3.00 -9.17 -5.24
C TYR A 15 4.12 -8.22 -5.67
N ALA A 16 5.17 -8.07 -4.84
CA ALA A 16 6.26 -7.14 -5.09
C ALA A 16 7.02 -7.47 -6.39
N VAL A 17 7.41 -8.73 -6.59
CA VAL A 17 8.13 -9.18 -7.79
C VAL A 17 7.26 -9.01 -9.04
N SER A 18 5.98 -9.42 -8.97
CA SER A 18 5.08 -9.36 -10.13
C SER A 18 4.75 -7.93 -10.53
N THR A 19 4.66 -7.01 -9.57
CA THR A 19 4.48 -5.57 -9.83
C THR A 19 5.69 -5.00 -10.57
N GLY A 20 6.92 -5.36 -10.17
CA GLY A 20 8.13 -4.96 -10.87
C GLY A 20 8.18 -5.48 -12.31
N ILE A 21 7.91 -6.78 -12.50
CA ILE A 21 7.86 -7.40 -13.84
C ILE A 21 6.78 -6.75 -14.71
N PHE A 22 5.61 -6.46 -14.14
CA PHE A 22 4.52 -5.79 -14.84
C PHE A 22 4.95 -4.38 -15.29
N GLY A 23 5.53 -3.56 -14.41
CA GLY A 23 5.97 -2.22 -14.76
C GLY A 23 7.10 -2.20 -15.81
N ILE A 24 8.04 -3.15 -15.74
CA ILE A 24 9.09 -3.32 -16.76
C ILE A 24 8.46 -3.72 -18.09
N GLY A 25 7.56 -4.70 -18.08
CA GLY A 25 6.83 -5.15 -19.26
C GLY A 25 6.11 -3.99 -19.93
N MET A 26 5.27 -3.26 -19.19
CA MET A 26 4.51 -2.13 -19.74
C MET A 26 5.41 -1.02 -20.27
N SER A 27 6.57 -0.76 -19.63
CA SER A 27 7.55 0.22 -20.12
C SER A 27 8.21 -0.20 -21.44
N LEU A 28 8.33 -1.51 -21.67
CA LEU A 28 8.82 -2.11 -22.91
C LEU A 28 7.69 -2.46 -23.89
N ASN A 29 6.45 -2.06 -23.60
CA ASN A 29 5.24 -2.40 -24.35
C ASN A 29 5.00 -3.92 -24.48
N LEU A 30 5.45 -4.69 -23.49
CA LEU A 30 5.29 -6.13 -23.35
C LEU A 30 4.28 -6.46 -22.26
N GLN A 31 3.36 -7.38 -22.54
CA GLN A 31 2.40 -7.86 -21.54
C GLN A 31 2.79 -9.26 -21.08
N SER A 32 2.87 -9.46 -19.77
CA SER A 32 3.05 -10.78 -19.15
C SER A 32 1.75 -11.19 -18.44
N PRO A 33 0.94 -12.09 -19.03
CA PRO A 33 -0.28 -12.57 -18.39
C PRO A 33 -0.02 -13.21 -17.01
N ALA A 34 1.11 -13.89 -16.86
CA ALA A 34 1.53 -14.48 -15.59
C ALA A 34 1.83 -13.41 -14.53
N ALA A 35 2.50 -12.32 -14.90
CA ALA A 35 2.77 -11.22 -13.98
C ALA A 35 1.47 -10.52 -13.54
N ILE A 36 0.55 -10.26 -14.48
CA ILE A 36 -0.77 -9.68 -14.21
C ILE A 36 -1.54 -10.58 -13.24
N MET A 37 -1.60 -11.89 -13.53
CA MET A 37 -2.31 -12.85 -12.69
C MET A 37 -1.71 -12.91 -11.28
N ASN A 38 -0.39 -13.02 -11.16
CA ASN A 38 0.30 -13.11 -9.88
C ASN A 38 0.15 -11.83 -9.05
N MET A 39 0.30 -10.67 -9.67
CA MET A 39 0.15 -9.37 -9.02
C MET A 39 -1.26 -9.18 -8.46
N HIS A 40 -2.30 -9.33 -9.28
CA HIS A 40 -3.67 -9.04 -8.85
C HIS A 40 -4.25 -10.11 -7.93
N SER A 41 -3.90 -11.38 -8.11
CA SER A 41 -4.31 -12.44 -7.17
C SER A 41 -3.68 -12.27 -5.79
N ALA A 42 -2.38 -11.94 -5.72
CA ALA A 42 -1.71 -11.64 -4.46
C ALA A 42 -2.30 -10.38 -3.80
N ARG A 43 -2.57 -9.32 -4.57
CA ARG A 43 -3.20 -8.09 -4.07
C ARG A 43 -4.57 -8.37 -3.42
N ILE A 44 -5.42 -9.17 -4.06
CA ILE A 44 -6.72 -9.58 -3.50
C ILE A 44 -6.52 -10.31 -2.17
N PHE A 45 -5.62 -11.31 -2.13
CA PHE A 45 -5.37 -12.08 -0.91
C PHE A 45 -4.91 -11.19 0.26
N LEU A 46 -3.95 -10.30 0.00
CA LEU A 46 -3.41 -9.38 1.00
C LEU A 46 -4.48 -8.41 1.52
N ASN A 47 -5.27 -7.83 0.63
CA ASN A 47 -6.36 -6.91 0.99
C ASN A 47 -7.46 -7.57 1.81
N VAL A 48 -7.83 -8.81 1.48
CA VAL A 48 -8.82 -9.58 2.27
C VAL A 48 -8.30 -9.86 3.67
N GLN A 49 -7.02 -10.24 3.78
CA GLN A 49 -6.39 -10.48 5.08
C GLN A 49 -6.29 -9.20 5.91
N GLU A 50 -5.92 -8.07 5.29
CA GLU A 50 -5.88 -6.77 5.95
C GLU A 50 -7.28 -6.35 6.46
N MET A 51 -8.32 -6.50 5.64
CA MET A 51 -9.69 -6.17 6.02
C MET A 51 -10.18 -7.04 7.19
N LYS A 52 -9.82 -8.33 7.19
CA LYS A 52 -10.10 -9.24 8.30
C LYS A 52 -9.40 -8.78 9.58
N GLU A 53 -8.13 -8.45 9.51
CA GLU A 53 -7.36 -7.98 10.68
C GLU A 53 -7.92 -6.67 11.25
N GLN A 54 -8.30 -5.74 10.39
CA GLN A 54 -8.91 -4.48 10.82
C GLN A 54 -10.24 -4.71 11.56
N TRP A 55 -11.09 -5.57 11.00
CA TRP A 55 -12.35 -5.94 11.64
C TRP A 55 -12.09 -6.52 13.04
N MET A 56 -11.12 -7.41 13.17
CA MET A 56 -10.84 -8.10 14.44
C MET A 56 -10.15 -7.23 15.50
N TYR A 57 -9.27 -6.30 15.11
CA TYR A 57 -8.33 -5.67 16.06
C TYR A 57 -8.43 -4.16 16.20
N SER A 58 -8.90 -3.43 15.19
CA SER A 58 -8.87 -1.96 15.19
C SER A 58 -10.23 -1.29 14.94
N GLY A 59 -11.26 -2.07 14.62
CA GLY A 59 -12.50 -1.52 14.09
C GLY A 59 -12.34 -1.11 12.62
N LEU A 60 -13.46 -1.08 11.91
CA LEU A 60 -13.51 -0.81 10.48
C LEU A 60 -13.49 0.70 10.22
N ASP A 61 -12.35 1.23 9.77
CA ASP A 61 -12.30 2.57 9.17
C ASP A 61 -13.00 2.51 7.81
N THR A 62 -14.16 3.17 7.71
CA THR A 62 -15.02 3.16 6.51
C THR A 62 -14.26 3.57 5.26
N GLN A 63 -13.37 4.56 5.35
CA GLN A 63 -12.61 5.05 4.20
C GLN A 63 -11.59 4.02 3.72
N ARG A 64 -10.92 3.37 4.67
CA ARG A 64 -9.96 2.31 4.37
C ARG A 64 -10.67 1.08 3.80
N ALA A 65 -11.80 0.70 4.39
CA ALA A 65 -12.64 -0.40 3.91
C ALA A 65 -13.07 -0.21 2.45
N ILE A 66 -13.54 1.00 2.10
CA ILE A 66 -13.95 1.34 0.73
C ILE A 66 -12.74 1.28 -0.21
N THR A 67 -11.59 1.80 0.20
CA THR A 67 -10.36 1.73 -0.60
C THR A 67 -9.91 0.29 -0.83
N THR A 68 -9.90 -0.55 0.21
CA THR A 68 -9.55 -1.98 0.14
C THR A 68 -10.53 -2.74 -0.75
N ALA A 69 -11.83 -2.50 -0.61
CA ALA A 69 -12.86 -3.09 -1.47
C ALA A 69 -12.68 -2.65 -2.94
N GLY A 70 -12.43 -1.36 -3.19
CA GLY A 70 -12.13 -0.84 -4.52
C GLY A 70 -10.91 -1.49 -5.15
N SER A 71 -9.86 -1.74 -4.36
CA SER A 71 -8.65 -2.45 -4.79
C SER A 71 -8.92 -3.90 -5.20
N ILE A 72 -9.77 -4.60 -4.43
CA ILE A 72 -10.21 -5.97 -4.75
C ILE A 72 -11.03 -5.98 -6.04
N VAL A 73 -12.03 -5.09 -6.16
CA VAL A 73 -12.89 -4.99 -7.34
C VAL A 73 -12.08 -4.67 -8.59
N SER A 74 -11.14 -3.72 -8.50
CA SER A 74 -10.25 -3.40 -9.62
C SER A 74 -9.40 -4.60 -10.04
N SER A 75 -8.80 -5.28 -9.06
CA SER A 75 -7.98 -6.47 -9.33
C SER A 75 -8.79 -7.60 -9.96
N ALA A 76 -10.01 -7.83 -9.50
CA ALA A 76 -10.92 -8.80 -10.11
C ALA A 76 -11.28 -8.40 -11.56
N ALA A 77 -11.57 -7.11 -11.81
CA ALA A 77 -11.85 -6.61 -13.15
C ALA A 77 -10.66 -6.82 -14.11
N ILE A 78 -9.42 -6.62 -13.63
CA ILE A 78 -8.20 -6.87 -14.42
C ILE A 78 -8.00 -8.37 -14.67
N LEU A 79 -8.26 -9.23 -13.69
CA LEU A 79 -8.14 -10.68 -13.88
C LEU A 79 -9.17 -11.23 -14.87
N ILE A 80 -10.40 -10.72 -14.85
CA ILE A 80 -11.49 -11.18 -15.72
C ILE A 80 -11.34 -10.63 -17.14
N SER A 81 -11.02 -9.34 -17.29
CA SER A 81 -11.03 -8.66 -18.59
C SER A 81 -9.64 -8.38 -19.17
N GLY A 82 -8.58 -8.76 -18.46
CA GLY A 82 -7.21 -8.35 -18.80
C GLY A 82 -6.99 -6.85 -18.62
N HIS A 83 -5.98 -6.31 -19.31
CA HIS A 83 -5.69 -4.87 -19.33
C HIS A 83 -6.56 -4.13 -20.36
N SER A 84 -7.89 -4.21 -20.21
CA SER A 84 -8.90 -3.58 -21.04
C SER A 84 -9.18 -2.11 -20.64
N ARG A 85 -9.97 -1.39 -21.45
CA ARG A 85 -10.42 -0.03 -21.08
C ARG A 85 -11.22 -0.01 -19.79
N VAL A 86 -12.06 -1.02 -19.55
CA VAL A 86 -12.90 -1.12 -18.34
C VAL A 86 -12.02 -1.33 -17.12
N SER A 87 -11.02 -2.22 -17.21
CA SER A 87 -10.12 -2.48 -16.08
C SER A 87 -9.19 -1.30 -15.79
N ARG A 88 -8.79 -0.54 -16.82
CA ARG A 88 -8.09 0.74 -16.63
C ARG A 88 -8.95 1.78 -15.89
N VAL A 89 -10.25 1.85 -16.18
CA VAL A 89 -11.16 2.76 -15.45
C VAL A 89 -11.32 2.29 -14.00
N ALA A 90 -11.49 0.99 -13.77
CA ALA A 90 -11.58 0.44 -12.42
C ALA A 90 -10.32 0.73 -11.60
N GLU A 91 -9.14 0.51 -12.17
CA GLU A 91 -7.85 0.77 -11.49
C GLU A 91 -7.62 2.26 -11.28
N SER A 92 -7.94 3.11 -12.26
CA SER A 92 -7.82 4.57 -12.10
C SER A 92 -8.76 5.08 -11.00
N THR A 93 -9.98 4.54 -10.91
CA THR A 93 -10.95 4.89 -9.87
C THR A 93 -10.45 4.46 -8.50
N TYR A 94 -9.90 3.24 -8.38
CA TYR A 94 -9.26 2.77 -7.17
C TYR A 94 -8.08 3.67 -6.75
N LEU A 95 -7.15 3.97 -7.66
CA LEU A 95 -6.00 4.83 -7.39
C LEU A 95 -6.43 6.24 -6.97
N ALA A 96 -7.53 6.75 -7.53
CA ALA A 96 -8.10 8.03 -7.13
C ALA A 96 -8.65 7.98 -5.70
N LEU A 97 -9.37 6.92 -5.33
CA LEU A 97 -9.84 6.72 -3.96
C LEU A 97 -8.67 6.60 -2.98
N GLU A 98 -7.62 5.86 -3.33
CA GLU A 98 -6.41 5.72 -2.51
C GLU A 98 -5.72 7.08 -2.32
N ALA A 99 -5.52 7.84 -3.39
CA ALA A 99 -4.91 9.16 -3.34
C ALA A 99 -5.71 10.14 -2.49
N VAL A 100 -7.04 10.16 -2.63
CA VAL A 100 -7.93 10.98 -1.78
C VAL A 100 -7.79 10.58 -0.32
N GLY A 101 -7.71 9.28 -0.03
CA GLY A 101 -7.42 8.77 1.32
C GLY A 101 -6.14 9.34 1.91
N LYS A 102 -5.03 9.26 1.17
CA LYS A 102 -3.74 9.77 1.61
C LYS A 102 -3.73 11.29 1.78
N VAL A 103 -4.37 12.03 0.87
CA VAL A 103 -4.52 13.49 0.99
C VAL A 103 -5.31 13.87 2.25
N GLN A 104 -6.44 13.22 2.52
CA GLN A 104 -7.22 13.49 3.72
C GLN A 104 -6.43 13.19 5.00
N GLN A 105 -5.70 12.08 5.02
CA GLN A 105 -4.82 11.73 6.14
C GLN A 105 -3.73 12.79 6.33
N TRP A 106 -3.06 13.21 5.26
CA TRP A 106 -2.05 14.27 5.31
C TRP A 106 -2.63 15.59 5.83
N LEU A 107 -3.83 15.98 5.39
CA LEU A 107 -4.51 17.17 5.91
C LEU A 107 -4.83 17.07 7.40
N ARG A 108 -5.30 15.91 7.89
CA ARG A 108 -5.55 15.68 9.33
C ARG A 108 -4.25 15.84 10.12
N ILE A 109 -3.16 15.21 9.68
CA ILE A 109 -1.85 15.30 10.34
C ILE A 109 -1.30 16.72 10.30
N ARG A 110 -1.43 17.42 9.16
CA ARG A 110 -1.02 18.82 9.02
C ARG A 110 -1.76 19.73 9.99
N ARG A 111 -3.06 19.51 10.22
CA ARG A 111 -3.83 20.26 11.22
C ARG A 111 -3.32 19.98 12.64
N ILE A 112 -3.06 18.71 12.98
CA ILE A 112 -2.51 18.30 14.28
C ILE A 112 -1.14 18.95 14.51
N VAL A 113 -0.24 18.93 13.51
CA VAL A 113 1.07 19.58 13.58
C VAL A 113 0.94 21.07 13.88
N ARG A 114 -0.03 21.75 13.25
CA ARG A 114 -0.28 23.20 13.47
C ARG A 114 -0.87 23.51 14.85
N SER A 115 -1.67 22.61 15.43
CA SER A 115 -2.28 22.81 16.74
C SER A 115 -1.39 22.39 17.92
N SER A 116 -0.43 21.49 17.69
CA SER A 116 0.47 20.98 18.73
C SER A 116 1.65 21.93 18.97
N ALA A 117 1.42 22.99 19.74
CA ALA A 117 2.41 24.05 19.98
C ALA A 117 3.65 23.63 20.81
N SER A 118 3.70 22.43 21.41
CA SER A 118 4.84 22.07 22.30
C SER A 118 5.01 20.57 22.62
N ALA A 119 4.58 19.63 21.77
CA ALA A 119 4.71 18.19 22.04
C ALA A 119 5.60 17.48 20.98
N SER A 120 6.64 16.79 21.44
CA SER A 120 7.60 15.94 20.69
C SER A 120 7.75 16.26 19.19
N THR A 121 8.45 17.37 18.89
CA THR A 121 8.73 17.87 17.53
C THR A 121 9.25 16.79 16.57
N THR A 122 10.01 15.81 17.06
CA THR A 122 10.58 14.74 16.23
C THR A 122 9.54 13.71 15.76
N GLN A 123 8.65 13.22 16.62
CA GLN A 123 7.65 12.21 16.23
C GLN A 123 6.56 12.78 15.33
N ILE A 124 6.10 14.01 15.61
CA ILE A 124 5.10 14.69 14.79
C ILE A 124 5.68 15.05 13.42
N SER A 125 6.94 15.51 13.38
CA SER A 125 7.66 15.78 12.12
C SER A 125 7.83 14.50 11.29
N GLU A 126 8.20 13.39 11.93
CA GLU A 126 8.33 12.09 11.26
C GLU A 126 6.99 11.61 10.68
N MET A 127 5.89 11.73 11.44
CA MET A 127 4.53 11.41 10.97
C MET A 127 4.12 12.28 9.77
N TYR A 128 4.43 13.58 9.82
CA TYR A 128 4.13 14.50 8.72
C TYR A 128 4.96 14.18 7.47
N SER A 129 6.26 13.90 7.61
CA SER A 129 7.14 13.49 6.51
C SER A 129 6.64 12.22 5.84
N LYS A 130 6.30 11.19 6.63
CA LYS A 130 5.72 9.93 6.14
C LYS A 130 4.40 10.15 5.40
N ALA A 131 3.49 10.95 5.96
CA ALA A 131 2.22 11.28 5.32
C ALA A 131 2.42 12.04 4.00
N THR A 132 3.37 12.97 3.97
CA THR A 132 3.71 13.76 2.77
C THR A 132 4.25 12.84 1.68
N PHE A 133 5.23 12.00 2.00
CA PHE A 133 5.80 11.02 1.07
C PHE A 133 4.73 10.08 0.52
N SER A 134 3.89 9.52 1.39
CA SER A 134 2.80 8.62 0.96
C SER A 134 1.78 9.31 0.06
N THR A 135 1.49 10.59 0.30
CA THR A 135 0.55 11.37 -0.52
C THR A 135 1.13 11.66 -1.89
N VAL A 136 2.41 12.08 -1.94
CA VAL A 136 3.12 12.35 -3.20
C VAL A 136 3.19 11.08 -4.05
N ILE A 137 3.59 9.95 -3.45
CA ILE A 137 3.64 8.66 -4.16
C ILE A 137 2.27 8.30 -4.74
N ALA A 138 1.20 8.38 -3.95
CA ALA A 138 -0.15 8.01 -4.41
C ALA A 138 -0.63 8.91 -5.56
N LEU A 139 -0.33 10.21 -5.52
CA LEU A 139 -0.67 11.13 -6.60
C LEU A 139 0.14 10.86 -7.86
N VAL A 140 1.45 10.63 -7.76
CA VAL A 140 2.29 10.32 -8.92
C VAL A 140 1.91 8.96 -9.51
N GLU A 141 1.58 7.96 -8.69
CA GLU A 141 1.05 6.66 -9.14
C GLU A 141 -0.24 6.83 -9.94
N LEU A 142 -1.20 7.58 -9.41
CA LEU A 142 -2.46 7.90 -10.09
C LEU A 142 -2.23 8.58 -11.43
N PHE A 143 -1.50 9.70 -11.46
CA PHE A 143 -1.31 10.47 -12.68
C PHE A 143 -0.49 9.70 -13.73
N SER A 144 0.58 9.02 -13.31
CA SER A 144 1.38 8.21 -14.24
C SER A 144 0.58 7.05 -14.82
N TYR A 145 -0.31 6.42 -14.06
CA TYR A 145 -1.21 5.39 -14.56
C TYR A 145 -2.26 5.96 -15.53
N MET A 146 -2.93 7.06 -15.14
CA MET A 146 -3.96 7.72 -15.96
C MET A 146 -3.41 8.17 -17.31
N PHE A 147 -2.24 8.82 -17.32
CA PHE A 147 -1.58 9.32 -18.54
C PHE A 147 -0.70 8.27 -19.23
N SER A 148 -0.67 7.02 -18.74
CA SER A 148 0.11 5.92 -19.33
C SER A 148 1.61 6.21 -19.42
N ILE A 149 2.15 6.92 -18.43
CA ILE A 149 3.59 7.20 -18.31
C ILE A 149 4.26 6.05 -17.56
N TRP A 150 4.34 4.89 -18.22
CA TRP A 150 4.78 3.62 -17.62
C TRP A 150 6.14 3.64 -16.94
N PRO A 151 7.18 4.34 -17.45
CA PRO A 151 8.47 4.43 -16.75
C PRO A 151 8.36 5.13 -15.39
N ILE A 152 7.52 6.17 -15.29
CA ILE A 152 7.26 6.87 -14.03
C ILE A 152 6.44 5.96 -13.10
N TYR A 153 5.42 5.29 -13.63
CA TYR A 153 4.61 4.34 -12.87
C TYR A 153 5.48 3.21 -12.27
N LEU A 154 6.39 2.64 -13.06
CA LEU A 154 7.36 1.64 -12.61
C LEU A 154 8.25 2.19 -11.49
N LEU A 155 8.81 3.39 -11.65
CA LEU A 155 9.67 4.01 -10.64
C LEU A 155 8.91 4.21 -9.32
N VAL A 156 7.66 4.70 -9.40
CA VAL A 156 6.80 4.86 -8.22
C VAL A 156 6.49 3.52 -7.56
N ALA A 157 6.16 2.49 -8.35
CA ALA A 157 5.89 1.16 -7.83
C ALA A 157 7.12 0.55 -7.13
N VAL A 158 8.32 0.74 -7.68
CA VAL A 158 9.59 0.33 -7.07
C VAL A 158 9.87 1.11 -5.79
N LEU A 159 9.65 2.41 -5.76
CA LEU A 159 9.82 3.23 -4.55
C LEU A 159 8.82 2.85 -3.45
N LYS A 160 7.55 2.64 -3.80
CA LYS A 160 6.49 2.18 -2.88
C LYS A 160 6.83 0.80 -2.31
N GLY A 161 7.22 -0.14 -3.18
CA GLY A 161 7.62 -1.49 -2.80
C GLY A 161 8.90 -1.53 -1.96
N GLY A 162 9.92 -0.76 -2.34
CA GLY A 162 11.19 -0.66 -1.62
C GLY A 162 11.04 -0.04 -0.24
N HIS A 163 10.24 1.02 -0.11
CA HIS A 163 9.92 1.62 1.19
C HIS A 163 9.12 0.66 2.08
N PHE A 164 8.18 -0.11 1.51
CA PHE A 164 7.44 -1.14 2.23
C PHE A 164 8.35 -2.27 2.73
N LEU A 165 9.19 -2.82 1.83
CA LEU A 165 10.19 -3.84 2.15
C LEU A 165 11.15 -3.37 3.24
N TYR A 166 11.69 -2.16 3.11
CA TYR A 166 12.58 -1.56 4.12
C TYR A 166 11.90 -1.50 5.49
N ARG A 167 10.65 -1.06 5.58
CA ARG A 167 9.91 -1.02 6.85
C ARG A 167 9.63 -2.41 7.41
N SER A 168 9.18 -3.35 6.58
CA SER A 168 8.93 -4.73 7.02
C SER A 168 10.21 -5.39 7.53
N LEU A 169 11.32 -5.26 6.80
CA LEU A 169 12.64 -5.77 7.20
C LEU A 169 13.14 -5.08 8.47
N SER A 170 13.05 -3.75 8.58
CA SER A 170 13.45 -3.00 9.76
C SER A 170 12.66 -3.42 11.00
N SER A 171 11.34 -3.60 10.87
CA SER A 171 10.49 -4.05 11.97
C SER A 171 10.82 -5.48 12.40
N THR A 172 11.07 -6.37 11.43
CA THR A 172 11.46 -7.76 11.71
C THR A 172 12.84 -7.80 12.38
N LEU A 173 13.81 -7.03 11.89
CA LEU A 173 15.15 -6.93 12.49
C LEU A 173 15.12 -6.37 13.92
N GLN A 174 14.31 -5.33 14.18
CA GLN A 174 14.13 -4.80 15.52
C GLN A 174 13.44 -5.80 16.47
N GLU A 175 12.51 -6.61 15.97
CA GLU A 175 11.90 -7.70 16.74
C GLU A 175 12.94 -8.76 17.15
N THR A 176 13.82 -9.16 16.23
CA THR A 176 14.86 -10.17 16.48
C THR A 176 15.97 -9.64 17.40
N LEU A 177 16.31 -8.35 17.30
CA LEU A 177 17.42 -7.75 18.06
C LEU A 177 17.06 -7.30 19.48
N HIS A 178 15.80 -6.99 19.78
CA HIS A 178 15.47 -6.30 21.04
C HIS A 178 14.36 -6.92 21.91
N GLY A 179 13.77 -8.07 21.56
CA GLY A 179 12.90 -8.81 22.49
C GLY A 179 11.80 -7.98 23.18
N TYR A 180 11.24 -6.98 22.49
CA TYR A 180 10.38 -5.97 23.13
C TYR A 180 9.01 -6.53 23.57
N SER A 181 8.56 -6.11 24.76
CA SER A 181 7.31 -6.52 25.40
C SER A 181 6.06 -5.96 24.73
N THR A 182 4.95 -6.66 24.91
CA THR A 182 3.69 -6.64 24.14
C THR A 182 2.88 -5.33 24.14
N GLY A 183 3.19 -4.35 25.00
CA GLY A 183 2.45 -3.08 25.10
C GLY A 183 2.83 -2.03 24.03
N LYS A 184 4.13 -1.83 23.79
CA LYS A 184 4.62 -0.93 22.73
C LYS A 184 4.31 -1.47 21.32
N LYS A 185 4.07 -2.79 21.20
CA LYS A 185 3.70 -3.48 19.95
C LYS A 185 2.40 -2.94 19.35
N LYS A 186 1.36 -2.73 20.17
CA LYS A 186 0.07 -2.23 19.69
C LYS A 186 0.14 -0.79 19.21
N ILE A 187 0.91 0.07 19.88
CA ILE A 187 1.04 1.49 19.48
C ILE A 187 1.89 1.61 18.22
N HIS A 188 3.00 0.86 18.11
CA HIS A 188 3.83 0.88 16.91
C HIS A 188 3.14 0.23 15.72
N PHE A 189 2.33 -0.81 15.95
CA PHE A 189 1.43 -1.39 14.95
C PHE A 189 0.32 -0.40 14.58
N LEU A 190 -0.38 0.24 15.51
CA LEU A 190 -1.39 1.27 15.22
C LEU A 190 -0.81 2.44 14.42
N ILE A 191 0.40 2.89 14.77
CA ILE A 191 1.09 3.94 14.00
C ILE A 191 1.44 3.40 12.61
N ASN A 192 2.05 2.22 12.47
CA ASN A 192 2.37 1.66 11.16
C ASN A 192 1.12 1.38 10.31
N SER A 193 0.04 0.90 10.92
CA SER A 193 -1.25 0.65 10.30
C SER A 193 -1.90 1.95 9.90
N CYS A 194 -1.83 3.03 10.70
CA CYS A 194 -2.29 4.34 10.26
C CYS A 194 -1.48 4.87 9.07
N PHE A 195 -0.23 4.45 8.86
CA PHE A 195 0.65 4.92 7.78
C PHE A 195 0.85 3.93 6.62
N THR A 196 0.08 2.85 6.56
CA THR A 196 -0.13 2.01 5.36
C THR A 196 -1.45 2.35 4.70
#